data_AF-A0A2V6M0I3-F1
#
_entry.id   AF-A0A2V6M0I3-F1
#
_cell.length_a   1.000
_cell.length_b   1.000
_cell.length_c   1.000
_cell.angle_alpha   90.00
_cell.angle_beta   90.00
_cell.angle_gamma   90.00
#
_symmetry.space_group_name_H-M   'P 1'
#
loop_
_entity.id
_entity.type
_entity.pdbx_description
1 polymer ?
#
loop_
_entity_poly.entity_id
_entity_poly.type
_entity_poly.pdbx_seq_one_letter_code
_entity_poly.pdbx_strand_id
1 'polypeptide(L)'
;MVNQALLFRALGPSLTAFGVPGALQDPTLQLFNSSGVVIAFNDNWRDTQQSQIQATGLAPTDDRESAIYATLPAGAYTAIVRGANNTTGVALVEVYNLNGSP
;
A
#
# COMPACT_ATOMS: atom_id res chain seq x y z
N MET A 1 -0.34 -1.06 -25.42
CA MET A 1 -0.93 -1.06 -24.06
C MET A 1 -0.15 -0.07 -23.21
N VAL A 2 -0.83 0.78 -22.44
CA VAL A 2 -0.15 1.77 -21.58
C VAL A 2 -0.08 1.17 -20.18
N ASN A 3 1.13 1.09 -19.63
CA ASN A 3 1.35 0.66 -18.25
C ASN A 3 1.46 1.90 -17.35
N GLN A 4 0.89 1.81 -16.15
CA GLN A 4 0.92 2.84 -15.13
C GLN A 4 1.76 2.34 -13.95
N ALA A 5 2.75 3.13 -13.56
CA ALA A 5 3.49 2.98 -12.32
C ALA A 5 2.63 3.55 -11.19
N LEU A 6 2.23 2.70 -10.25
CA LEU A 6 1.39 3.03 -9.13
C LEU A 6 2.08 2.66 -7.82
N LEU A 7 1.88 3.47 -6.79
CA LEU A 7 2.21 3.11 -5.41
C LEU A 7 0.91 3.00 -4.61
N PHE A 8 0.69 1.83 -4.03
CA PHE A 8 -0.39 1.60 -3.08
C PHE A 8 0.20 1.62 -1.67
N ARG A 9 -0.42 2.32 -0.73
CA ARG A 9 -0.01 2.35 0.68
C ARG A 9 -1.17 1.98 1.59
N ALA A 10 -0.87 1.30 2.68
CA ALA A 10 -1.77 1.10 3.79
C ALA A 10 -1.09 1.64 5.06
N LEU A 11 -1.60 2.77 5.55
CA LEU A 11 -1.07 3.45 6.73
C LEU A 11 -1.95 3.14 7.94
N GLY A 12 -1.29 2.93 9.08
CA GLY A 12 -1.93 2.49 10.31
C GLY A 12 -1.27 3.15 11.51
N PRO A 13 -0.12 2.66 12.00
CA PRO A 13 0.59 3.25 13.13
C PRO A 13 0.84 4.76 13.02
N SER A 14 1.17 5.27 11.82
CA SER A 14 1.43 6.71 11.63
C SER A 14 0.23 7.60 11.93
N LEU A 15 -1.00 7.06 11.82
CA LEU A 15 -2.24 7.79 12.10
C LEU A 15 -2.36 8.19 13.58
N THR A 16 -1.67 7.48 14.48
CA THR A 16 -1.65 7.83 15.92
C THR A 16 -1.04 9.21 16.18
N ALA A 17 -0.04 9.62 15.38
CA ALA A 17 0.57 10.94 15.46
C ALA A 17 -0.40 12.06 15.05
N PHE A 18 -1.44 11.72 14.28
CA PHE A 18 -2.51 12.63 13.89
C PHE A 18 -3.74 12.56 14.82
N GLY A 19 -3.63 11.83 15.94
CA GLY A 19 -4.70 11.71 16.93
C GLY A 19 -5.85 10.78 16.52
N VAL A 20 -5.65 9.91 15.52
CA VAL A 20 -6.66 8.92 15.12
C VAL A 20 -6.71 7.80 16.17
N PRO A 21 -7.83 7.64 16.91
CA PRO A 21 -7.95 6.58 17.89
C PRO A 21 -8.13 5.21 17.21
N GLY A 22 -7.61 4.16 17.83
CA GLY A 22 -7.81 2.78 17.36
C GLY A 22 -7.17 2.50 15.98
N ALA A 23 -6.08 3.17 15.65
CA ALA A 23 -5.35 2.92 14.42
C ALA A 23 -4.87 1.46 14.34
N LEU A 24 -5.02 0.85 13.17
CA LEU A 24 -4.57 -0.51 12.91
C LEU A 24 -3.05 -0.57 13.02
N GLN A 25 -2.52 -1.35 13.97
CA GLN A 25 -1.10 -1.29 14.34
C GLN A 25 -0.16 -2.04 13.40
N ASP A 26 -0.72 -2.86 12.52
CA ASP A 26 0.05 -3.73 11.63
C ASP A 26 -0.77 -4.02 10.34
N PRO A 27 -0.89 -3.02 9.44
CA PRO A 27 -1.68 -3.14 8.22
C PRO A 27 -0.95 -3.91 7.12
N THR A 28 -1.52 -5.05 6.69
CA THR A 28 -1.11 -5.78 5.48
C THR A 28 -1.90 -5.31 4.25
N LEU A 29 -1.30 -5.41 3.06
CA LEU A 29 -1.92 -5.02 1.79
C LEU A 29 -1.88 -6.16 0.77
N GLN A 30 -3.02 -6.47 0.16
CA GLN A 30 -3.15 -7.38 -0.97
C GLN A 30 -3.69 -6.64 -2.19
N LEU A 31 -3.11 -6.89 -3.36
CA LEU A 31 -3.58 -6.36 -4.63
C LEU A 31 -4.13 -7.50 -5.49
N PHE A 32 -5.33 -7.30 -6.02
CA PHE A 32 -6.04 -8.25 -6.88
C PHE A 32 -6.23 -7.68 -8.28
N ASN A 33 -6.11 -8.53 -9.30
CA ASN A 33 -6.54 -8.19 -10.65
C ASN A 33 -8.05 -8.32 -10.84
N SER A 34 -8.56 -7.96 -12.02
CA SER A 34 -9.98 -8.02 -12.37
C SER A 34 -10.61 -9.43 -12.28
N SER A 35 -9.79 -10.48 -12.29
CA SER A 35 -10.24 -11.88 -12.15
C SER A 35 -10.26 -12.35 -10.68
N GLY A 36 -9.99 -11.46 -9.72
CA GLY A 36 -9.94 -11.79 -8.29
C GLY A 36 -8.71 -12.59 -7.88
N VAL A 37 -7.64 -12.58 -8.68
CA VAL A 37 -6.37 -13.24 -8.34
C VAL A 37 -5.45 -12.25 -7.65
N VAL A 38 -4.84 -12.66 -6.53
CA VAL A 38 -3.79 -11.89 -5.85
C VAL A 38 -2.57 -11.80 -6.75
N ILE A 39 -2.14 -10.58 -7.07
CA ILE A 39 -0.97 -10.30 -7.91
C ILE A 39 0.18 -9.66 -7.13
N ALA A 40 -0.08 -9.13 -5.92
CA ALA A 40 0.95 -8.66 -5.00
C ALA A 40 0.43 -8.70 -3.55
N PHE A 41 1.37 -8.84 -2.62
CA PHE A 41 1.15 -8.77 -1.18
C PHE A 41 2.35 -8.09 -0.52
N ASN A 42 2.10 -7.28 0.51
CA ASN A 42 3.14 -6.73 1.35
C ASN A 42 2.65 -6.61 2.80
N ASP A 43 3.52 -6.94 3.75
CA ASP A 43 3.29 -6.78 5.18
C ASP A 43 4.00 -5.51 5.66
N ASN A 44 5.33 -5.48 5.58
CA ASN A 44 6.13 -4.30 5.89
C ASN A 44 6.75 -3.72 4.62
N TRP A 45 6.65 -2.40 4.42
CA TRP A 45 7.02 -1.76 3.16
C TRP A 45 8.50 -1.94 2.79
N ARG A 46 9.36 -2.20 3.78
CA ARG A 46 10.80 -2.46 3.57
C ARG A 46 11.13 -3.88 3.14
N ASP A 47 10.21 -4.84 3.27
CA ASP A 47 10.51 -6.26 3.10
C ASP A 47 10.96 -6.61 1.67
N THR A 48 10.35 -5.97 0.65
CA THR A 48 10.53 -6.41 -0.75
C THR A 48 10.93 -5.32 -1.72
N GLN A 49 10.51 -4.07 -1.52
CA GLN A 49 10.63 -2.99 -2.51
C GLN A 49 11.17 -1.68 -1.91
N GLN A 50 11.95 -1.77 -0.82
CA GLN A 50 12.40 -0.61 -0.05
C GLN A 50 13.00 0.50 -0.92
N SER A 51 13.96 0.17 -1.79
CA SER A 51 14.68 1.17 -2.58
C SER A 51 13.76 1.84 -3.62
N GLN A 52 12.90 1.09 -4.30
CA GLN A 52 11.91 1.64 -5.23
C GLN A 52 10.92 2.55 -4.52
N ILE A 53 10.38 2.13 -3.37
CA ILE A 53 9.42 2.92 -2.59
C ILE A 53 10.09 4.19 -2.06
N GLN A 54 11.32 4.12 -1.55
CA GLN A 54 12.08 5.31 -1.12
C GLN A 54 12.32 6.29 -2.27
N ALA A 55 12.63 5.79 -3.47
CA ALA A 55 12.86 6.62 -4.64
C ALA A 55 11.61 7.43 -5.07
N THR A 56 10.41 7.02 -4.66
CA THR A 56 9.18 7.80 -4.92
C THR A 56 9.05 9.05 -4.04
N GLY A 57 9.80 9.14 -2.93
CA GLY A 57 9.60 10.17 -1.91
C GLY A 57 8.33 9.99 -1.07
N LEU A 58 7.59 8.89 -1.25
CA LEU A 58 6.31 8.60 -0.60
C LEU A 58 6.38 7.35 0.30
N ALA A 59 7.57 7.00 0.80
CA ALA A 59 7.71 5.88 1.73
C ALA A 59 6.85 6.09 2.99
N PRO A 60 6.18 5.04 3.52
CA PRO A 60 5.56 5.09 4.83
C PRO A 60 6.57 5.47 5.92
N THR A 61 6.10 6.11 6.99
CA THR A 61 6.96 6.60 8.07
C THR A 61 7.18 5.58 9.18
N ASP A 62 6.26 4.64 9.36
CA ASP A 62 6.42 3.50 10.26
C ASP A 62 6.80 2.25 9.45
N ASP A 63 7.79 1.49 9.93
CA ASP A 63 8.30 0.33 9.21
C ASP A 63 7.28 -0.82 9.13
N ARG A 64 6.26 -0.84 10.00
CA ARG A 64 5.15 -1.82 9.99
C ARG A 64 4.01 -1.48 9.02
N GLU A 65 4.12 -0.36 8.30
CA GLU A 65 3.14 0.00 7.30
C GLU A 65 3.42 -0.73 5.99
N SER A 66 2.37 -1.03 5.23
CA SER A 66 2.49 -1.78 3.99
C SER A 66 2.50 -0.86 2.79
N ALA A 67 3.32 -1.19 1.79
CA ALA A 67 3.30 -0.53 0.49
C ALA A 67 3.65 -1.48 -0.65
N ILE A 68 3.00 -1.28 -1.80
CA ILE A 68 3.22 -2.03 -3.02
C ILE A 68 3.50 -1.03 -4.15
N TYR A 69 4.71 -1.06 -4.70
CA TYR A 69 5.01 -0.42 -5.97
C TYR A 69 4.69 -1.40 -7.10
N ALA A 70 3.84 -1.02 -8.05
CA ALA A 70 3.48 -1.89 -9.18
C ALA A 70 3.37 -1.12 -10.48
N THR A 71 3.86 -1.74 -11.56
CA THR A 71 3.63 -1.27 -12.93
C THR A 71 2.54 -2.13 -13.56
N LEU A 72 1.33 -1.57 -13.68
CA LEU A 72 0.14 -2.31 -14.09
C LEU A 72 -0.36 -1.83 -15.45
N PRO A 73 -0.80 -2.72 -16.35
CA PRO A 73 -1.61 -2.33 -17.49
C PRO A 73 -2.86 -1.55 -17.03
N ALA A 74 -3.38 -0.67 -17.89
CA ALA A 74 -4.68 -0.06 -17.62
C ALA A 74 -5.77 -1.15 -17.44
N GLY A 75 -6.53 -1.07 -16.35
CA GLY A 75 -7.53 -2.06 -15.98
C GLY A 75 -8.10 -1.85 -14.59
N ALA A 76 -9.01 -2.73 -14.18
CA ALA A 76 -9.59 -2.73 -12.85
C ALA A 76 -8.74 -3.58 -11.88
N TYR A 77 -8.48 -3.02 -10.70
CA TYR A 77 -7.73 -3.67 -9.63
C TYR A 77 -8.40 -3.36 -8.28
N THR A 78 -8.22 -4.27 -7.32
CA THR A 78 -8.73 -4.11 -5.96
C THR A 78 -7.58 -4.20 -4.97
N ALA A 79 -7.42 -3.17 -4.14
CA ALA A 79 -6.53 -3.19 -2.99
C ALA A 79 -7.34 -3.55 -1.73
N ILE A 80 -6.90 -4.56 -0.98
CA ILE A 80 -7.53 -4.99 0.27
C ILE A 80 -6.52 -4.82 1.40
N VAL A 81 -6.92 -4.09 2.43
CA VAL A 81 -6.17 -3.95 3.68
C VAL A 81 -6.73 -4.86 4.75
N ARG A 82 -5.84 -5.52 5.50
CA ARG A 82 -6.19 -6.35 6.66
C ARG A 82 -5.18 -6.13 7.78
N GLY A 83 -5.61 -6.28 9.02
CA GLY A 83 -4.67 -6.40 10.13
C GLY A 83 -3.95 -7.73 10.12
N ALA A 84 -2.63 -7.71 10.31
CA ALA A 84 -1.87 -8.92 10.60
C ALA A 84 -2.50 -9.67 11.78
N ASN A 85 -2.47 -11.00 11.74
CA ASN A 85 -3.06 -11.87 12.75
C ASN A 85 -4.56 -11.61 13.03
N ASN A 86 -5.31 -11.15 12.02
CA ASN A 86 -6.73 -10.79 12.12
C ASN A 86 -7.04 -9.66 13.13
N THR A 87 -6.07 -8.78 13.37
CA THR A 87 -6.32 -7.56 14.15
C THR A 87 -7.25 -6.61 13.41
N THR A 88 -7.87 -5.69 14.15
CA THR A 88 -8.80 -4.69 13.60
C THR A 88 -8.42 -3.29 14.07
N GLY A 89 -8.81 -2.29 13.29
CA GLY A 89 -8.51 -0.89 13.57
C GLY A 89 -8.79 0.00 12.38
N VAL A 90 -8.47 1.29 12.53
CA VAL A 90 -8.58 2.29 11.47
C VAL A 90 -7.30 2.30 10.64
N ALA A 91 -7.42 2.19 9.32
CA ALA A 91 -6.31 2.35 8.38
C ALA A 91 -6.67 3.34 7.28
N LEU A 92 -5.67 4.00 6.73
CA LEU A 92 -5.77 4.86 5.55
C LEU A 92 -5.19 4.13 4.36
N VAL A 93 -5.92 4.10 3.25
CA VAL A 93 -5.44 3.54 1.98
C VAL A 93 -5.26 4.67 0.99
N GLU A 94 -4.09 4.69 0.35
CA GLU A 94 -3.74 5.67 -0.67
C GLU A 94 -3.24 4.98 -1.93
N VAL A 95 -3.51 5.59 -3.08
CA VAL A 95 -2.99 5.16 -4.37
C VAL A 95 -2.44 6.37 -5.10
N TYR A 96 -1.15 6.32 -5.42
CA TYR A 96 -0.46 7.37 -6.17
C TYR A 96 -0.19 6.88 -7.59
N ASN A 97 -0.49 7.74 -8.56
CA ASN A 97 0.01 7.57 -9.92
C ASN A 97 1.38 8.24 -10.03
N LEU A 98 2.40 7.47 -10.41
CA LEU A 98 3.79 7.91 -10.47
C LEU A 98 4.25 8.22 -11.90
N ASN A 99 3.39 8.02 -12.90
CA ASN A 99 3.65 8.55 -14.22
C ASN A 99 3.63 10.07 -14.09
N GLY A 100 4.72 10.74 -14.48
CA GLY A 100 4.81 12.20 -14.45
C GLY A 100 3.60 12.85 -15.13
N SER A 101 3.24 14.06 -14.71
CA SER A 101 2.29 14.88 -15.44
C SER A 101 2.69 14.91 -16.93
N PRO A 102 1.73 14.77 -17.87
CA PRO A 102 2.03 14.79 -19.30
C PRO A 102 2.86 16.01 -19.70
#